data_AF-A0A9X1PHI7-F1
#
_entry.id   AF-A0A9X1PHI7-F1
#
_cell.length_a   1.000
_cell.length_b   1.000
_cell.length_c   1.000
_cell.angle_alpha   90.00
_cell.angle_beta   90.00
_cell.angle_gamma   90.00
#
_symmetry.space_group_name_H-M   'P 1'
#
loop_
_entity.id
_entity.type
_entity.pdbx_description
1 polymer ?
#
loop_
_entity_poly.entity_id
_entity_poly.type
_entity_poly.pdbx_seq_one_letter_code
_entity_poly.pdbx_strand_id
1 'polypeptide(L)'
;MRKLVFYLAKECLGWAVLCSIPVTAFAQNETISVNATENKRPISLYIYGKNDFLDHSVQFYKDAGLRLARLNGGNNASPYNWRAKLAVHPDWYNNVYPANWDTYAQKINNDFPGMNRQSSQSVRWCFCRTTWTIAQPLLCQMQLLVQQWDYDLKQIFNPETPCLLTGQPVLQAAWRFRLLSIMGPKK
;
A
#
# COMPACT_ATOMS: atom_id res chain seq x y z
N MET A 1 -5.38 -63.88 -9.13
CA MET A 1 -5.00 -62.65 -8.40
C MET A 1 -3.49 -62.45 -8.25
N ARG A 2 -2.66 -63.45 -7.88
CA ARG A 2 -1.20 -63.24 -7.70
C ARG A 2 -0.44 -62.74 -8.93
N LYS A 3 -0.78 -63.18 -10.15
CA LYS A 3 -0.07 -62.76 -11.39
C LYS A 3 -0.24 -61.27 -11.74
N LEU A 4 -1.36 -60.65 -11.36
CA LEU A 4 -1.65 -59.24 -11.65
C LEU A 4 -0.80 -58.30 -10.78
N VAL A 5 -0.58 -58.67 -9.51
CA VAL A 5 0.22 -57.91 -8.55
C VAL A 5 1.69 -57.85 -8.98
N PHE A 6 2.23 -58.96 -9.48
CA PHE A 6 3.60 -58.99 -10.01
C PHE A 6 3.77 -58.14 -11.26
N TYR A 7 2.75 -58.02 -12.10
CA TYR A 7 2.80 -57.19 -13.30
C TYR A 7 2.81 -55.69 -12.94
N LEU A 8 1.90 -55.26 -12.05
CA LEU A 8 1.84 -53.88 -11.56
C LEU A 8 3.11 -53.44 -10.83
N ALA A 9 3.69 -54.31 -9.99
CA ALA A 9 4.94 -54.01 -9.31
C ALA A 9 6.12 -53.80 -10.29
N LYS A 10 6.11 -54.51 -11.42
CA LYS A 10 7.15 -54.41 -12.46
C LYS A 10 7.04 -53.11 -13.27
N GLU A 11 5.82 -52.69 -13.60
CA GLU A 11 5.56 -51.40 -14.26
C GLU A 11 5.92 -50.21 -13.35
N CYS A 12 5.58 -50.27 -12.06
CA CYS A 12 5.94 -49.23 -11.09
C CYS A 12 7.46 -49.10 -10.90
N LEU A 13 8.20 -50.21 -10.91
CA LEU A 13 9.66 -50.19 -10.83
C LEU A 13 10.29 -49.57 -12.08
N GLY A 14 9.72 -49.84 -13.27
CA GLY A 14 10.16 -49.23 -14.52
C GLY A 14 10.01 -47.71 -14.53
N TRP A 15 8.85 -47.20 -14.09
CA TRP A 15 8.62 -45.75 -13.98
C TRP A 15 9.49 -45.08 -12.91
N ALA A 16 9.71 -45.74 -11.77
CA ALA A 16 10.60 -45.22 -10.74
C ALA A 16 12.04 -45.09 -11.23
N VAL A 17 12.55 -46.06 -12.01
CA VAL A 17 13.89 -46.01 -12.62
C VAL A 17 13.97 -44.91 -13.69
N LEU A 18 12.92 -44.71 -14.50
CA LEU A 18 12.89 -43.66 -15.52
C LEU A 18 12.89 -42.25 -14.92
N CYS A 19 12.20 -42.04 -13.80
CA CYS A 19 12.21 -40.77 -13.06
C CYS A 19 13.50 -40.51 -12.27
N SER A 20 14.38 -41.52 -12.16
CA SER A 20 15.65 -41.41 -11.43
C SER A 20 16.82 -40.91 -12.29
N ILE A 21 16.60 -40.67 -13.60
CA ILE A 21 17.64 -40.15 -14.49
C ILE A 21 17.84 -38.67 -14.16
N PRO A 22 18.99 -38.26 -13.58
CA PRO A 22 19.25 -36.87 -13.33
C PRO A 22 19.35 -36.14 -14.67
N VAL A 23 18.40 -35.27 -14.97
CA VAL A 23 18.50 -34.34 -16.09
C VAL A 23 19.60 -33.35 -15.73
N THR A 24 20.77 -33.49 -16.36
CA THR A 24 21.83 -32.50 -16.24
C THR A 24 21.36 -31.22 -16.92
N ALA A 25 20.93 -30.24 -16.13
CA ALA A 25 20.64 -28.90 -16.64
C ALA A 25 21.95 -28.25 -17.10
N PHE A 26 22.12 -28.09 -18.41
CA PHE A 26 23.21 -27.30 -18.97
C PHE A 26 22.79 -25.83 -19.03
N ALA A 27 23.58 -24.96 -18.44
CA ALA A 27 23.44 -23.52 -18.66
C ALA A 27 23.95 -23.19 -20.08
N GLN A 28 23.28 -22.25 -20.75
CA GLN A 28 23.75 -21.74 -22.03
C GLN A 28 24.97 -20.83 -21.83
N ASN A 29 25.95 -20.92 -22.72
CA ASN A 29 27.08 -20.02 -22.74
C ASN A 29 26.70 -18.75 -23.48
N GLU A 30 26.55 -17.65 -22.74
CA GLU A 30 26.21 -16.33 -23.27
C GLU A 30 27.42 -15.39 -23.21
N THR A 31 27.67 -14.63 -24.28
CA THR A 31 28.73 -13.61 -24.32
C THR A 31 28.10 -12.22 -24.18
N ILE A 32 28.43 -11.51 -23.11
CA ILE A 32 27.94 -10.15 -22.84
C ILE A 32 29.05 -9.16 -23.21
N SER A 33 28.78 -8.27 -24.17
CA SER A 33 29.67 -7.15 -24.51
C SER A 33 29.17 -5.86 -23.87
N VAL A 34 30.05 -5.13 -23.18
CA VAL A 34 29.73 -3.86 -22.51
C VAL A 34 30.64 -2.77 -23.05
N ASN A 35 30.06 -1.77 -23.72
CA ASN A 35 30.76 -0.57 -24.17
C ASN A 35 30.35 0.64 -23.31
N ALA A 36 31.23 1.09 -22.42
CA ALA A 36 30.97 2.22 -21.53
C ALA A 36 30.98 3.61 -22.21
N THR A 37 31.38 3.69 -23.48
CA THR A 37 31.46 4.96 -24.23
C THR A 37 30.18 5.27 -24.99
N GLU A 38 29.38 4.26 -25.30
CA GLU A 38 28.15 4.38 -26.08
C GLU A 38 26.90 4.50 -25.20
N ASN A 39 25.83 5.10 -25.73
CA ASN A 39 24.49 5.09 -25.15
C ASN A 39 24.38 5.56 -23.68
N LYS A 40 25.23 6.50 -23.25
CA LYS A 40 25.18 7.04 -21.89
C LYS A 40 23.83 7.71 -21.62
N ARG A 41 23.18 7.32 -20.53
CA ARG A 41 21.94 7.93 -20.03
C ARG A 41 22.10 8.25 -18.56
N PRO A 42 21.64 9.43 -18.09
CA PRO A 42 21.63 9.71 -16.66
C PRO A 42 20.68 8.73 -15.96
N ILE A 43 21.18 8.09 -14.91
CA ILE A 43 20.37 7.20 -14.07
C ILE A 43 19.92 8.02 -12.86
N SER A 44 18.60 8.18 -12.71
CA SER A 44 18.04 8.87 -11.55
C SER A 44 18.29 8.05 -10.29
N LEU A 45 18.86 8.69 -9.26
CA LEU A 45 19.06 8.03 -7.96
C LEU A 45 17.73 7.59 -7.32
N TYR A 46 16.60 8.19 -7.70
CA TYR A 46 15.30 7.89 -7.11
C TYR A 46 14.68 6.58 -7.58
N ILE A 47 15.30 5.86 -8.53
CA ILE A 47 14.89 4.49 -8.87
C ILE A 47 15.25 3.50 -7.76
N TYR A 48 16.19 3.86 -6.88
CA TYR A 48 16.56 3.10 -5.69
C TYR A 48 15.64 3.48 -4.53
N GLY A 49 14.36 3.14 -4.69
CA GLY A 49 13.29 3.47 -3.75
C GLY A 49 12.71 2.24 -3.05
N LYS A 50 12.18 2.46 -1.84
CA LYS A 50 11.42 1.45 -1.09
C LYS A 50 10.05 2.00 -0.72
N ASN A 51 9.04 1.16 -0.88
CA ASN A 51 7.73 1.36 -0.30
C ASN A 51 7.70 0.78 1.12
N ASP A 52 6.78 1.29 1.93
CA ASP A 52 6.47 0.78 3.28
C ASP A 52 7.46 1.26 4.35
N PHE A 53 7.27 0.79 5.58
CA PHE A 53 8.09 1.14 6.73
C PHE A 53 9.53 0.62 6.59
N LEU A 54 10.44 1.31 7.30
CA LEU A 54 11.84 0.93 7.41
C LEU A 54 12.00 0.01 8.64
N ASP A 55 12.00 -1.29 8.38
CA ASP A 55 12.06 -2.40 9.33
C ASP A 55 13.49 -2.83 9.76
N HIS A 56 14.51 -2.30 9.09
CA HIS A 56 15.92 -2.55 9.42
C HIS A 56 16.61 -1.33 10.04
N SER A 57 17.88 -1.52 10.45
CA SER A 57 18.70 -0.43 10.96
C SER A 57 18.92 0.65 9.90
N VAL A 58 19.13 1.88 10.37
CA VAL A 58 19.47 3.01 9.48
C VAL A 58 20.73 2.70 8.65
N GLN A 59 21.70 2.02 9.25
CA GLN A 59 22.94 1.65 8.57
C GLN A 59 22.68 0.68 7.40
N PHE A 60 21.81 -0.31 7.59
CA PHE A 60 21.45 -1.25 6.53
C PHE A 60 20.94 -0.53 5.27
N TYR A 61 20.06 0.46 5.41
CA TYR A 61 19.54 1.19 4.25
C TYR A 61 20.54 2.17 3.63
N LYS A 62 21.50 2.66 4.42
CA LYS A 62 22.63 3.46 3.89
C LYS A 62 23.53 2.58 3.02
N ASP A 63 23.86 1.39 3.51
CA ASP A 63 24.71 0.41 2.82
C ASP A 63 24.01 -0.16 1.58
N ALA A 64 22.70 -0.38 1.65
CA ALA A 64 21.88 -0.79 0.52
C ALA A 64 21.72 0.31 -0.55
N GLY A 65 22.20 1.53 -0.30
CA GLY A 65 22.12 2.63 -1.26
C GLY A 65 20.71 3.16 -1.47
N LEU A 66 19.82 3.07 -0.47
CA LEU A 66 18.46 3.59 -0.57
C LEU A 66 18.50 5.12 -0.73
N ARG A 67 17.71 5.66 -1.67
CA ARG A 67 17.67 7.10 -2.00
C ARG A 67 16.27 7.70 -1.98
N LEU A 68 15.23 6.86 -2.00
CA LEU A 68 13.84 7.27 -1.93
C LEU A 68 13.05 6.38 -0.96
N ALA A 69 12.24 6.99 -0.09
CA ALA A 69 11.29 6.27 0.75
C ALA A 69 9.86 6.78 0.53
N ARG A 70 8.95 5.85 0.21
CA ARG A 70 7.51 6.10 0.07
C ARG A 70 6.76 5.46 1.23
N LEU A 71 6.32 6.31 2.15
CA LEU A 71 5.82 5.93 3.48
C LEU A 71 4.29 5.96 3.63
N ASN A 72 3.55 6.20 2.55
CA ASN A 72 2.12 6.46 2.60
C ASN A 72 1.25 5.19 2.57
N GLY A 73 1.79 4.00 2.85
CA GLY A 73 0.99 2.78 3.00
C GLY A 73 0.14 2.38 1.78
N GLY A 74 0.48 2.86 0.58
CA GLY A 74 -0.22 2.49 -0.65
C GLY A 74 -1.68 2.96 -0.68
N ASN A 75 -2.60 2.01 -0.73
CA ASN A 75 -4.04 2.25 -0.86
C ASN A 75 -4.62 3.04 0.33
N ASN A 76 -4.01 2.88 1.50
CA ASN A 76 -4.39 3.58 2.72
C ASN A 76 -4.12 5.09 2.61
N ALA A 77 -3.31 5.53 1.63
CA ALA A 77 -2.92 6.93 1.42
C ALA A 77 -4.09 7.82 1.04
N SER A 78 -4.96 7.32 0.17
CA SER A 78 -6.01 8.11 -0.44
C SER A 78 -7.04 8.62 0.58
N PRO A 79 -7.54 7.79 1.54
CA PRO A 79 -8.46 8.23 2.58
C PRO A 79 -7.78 8.76 3.85
N TYR A 80 -6.48 9.08 3.83
CA TYR A 80 -5.75 9.49 5.03
C TYR A 80 -6.17 10.87 5.54
N ASN A 81 -6.61 10.94 6.80
CA ASN A 81 -6.85 12.20 7.51
C ASN A 81 -5.60 12.57 8.34
N TRP A 82 -4.81 13.51 7.84
CA TRP A 82 -3.58 13.98 8.49
C TRP A 82 -3.82 14.81 9.76
N ARG A 83 -5.01 15.40 9.95
CA ARG A 83 -5.33 16.14 11.19
C ARG A 83 -5.66 15.18 12.31
N ALA A 84 -6.56 14.24 12.03
CA ALA A 84 -6.99 13.21 12.98
C ALA A 84 -5.97 12.07 13.14
N LYS A 85 -4.96 11.99 12.26
CA LYS A 85 -4.01 10.86 12.17
C LYS A 85 -4.74 9.52 12.01
N LEU A 86 -5.70 9.46 11.08
CA LEU A 86 -6.49 8.26 10.79
C LEU A 86 -6.29 7.83 9.35
N ALA A 87 -6.06 6.54 9.13
CA ALA A 87 -6.09 5.91 7.82
C ALA A 87 -7.26 4.93 7.73
N VAL A 88 -7.79 4.76 6.53
CA VAL A 88 -8.80 3.73 6.23
C VAL A 88 -8.11 2.66 5.40
N HIS A 89 -8.41 1.39 5.70
CA HIS A 89 -7.91 0.25 4.96
C HIS A 89 -9.00 -0.29 4.01
N PRO A 90 -9.10 0.24 2.77
CA PRO A 90 -10.16 -0.20 1.86
C PRO A 90 -10.05 -1.68 1.51
N ASP A 91 -8.83 -2.21 1.46
CA ASP A 91 -8.58 -3.63 1.19
C ASP A 91 -8.94 -4.54 2.37
N TRP A 92 -9.22 -3.97 3.55
CA TRP A 92 -9.52 -4.71 4.77
C TRP A 92 -10.77 -4.15 5.46
N TYR A 93 -11.94 -4.48 4.88
CA TYR A 93 -13.26 -4.16 5.41
C TYR A 93 -13.51 -2.66 5.71
N ASN A 94 -12.76 -1.74 5.07
CA ASN A 94 -12.79 -0.30 5.35
C ASN A 94 -12.54 0.04 6.83
N ASN A 95 -11.75 -0.78 7.52
CA ASN A 95 -11.42 -0.52 8.90
C ASN A 95 -10.61 0.78 9.04
N VAL A 96 -10.88 1.53 10.11
CA VAL A 96 -10.23 2.80 10.41
C VAL A 96 -9.22 2.57 11.54
N TYR A 97 -7.98 3.01 11.34
CA TYR A 97 -6.91 2.87 12.32
C TYR A 97 -6.13 4.17 12.50
N PRO A 98 -5.57 4.40 13.70
CA PRO A 98 -4.57 5.43 13.90
C PRO A 98 -3.35 5.21 12.98
N ALA A 99 -2.96 6.24 12.26
CA ALA A 99 -1.78 6.26 11.42
C ALA A 99 -1.13 7.65 11.47
N ASN A 100 0.14 7.71 11.87
CA ASN A 100 0.87 8.97 11.94
C ASN A 100 2.08 8.97 11.00
N TRP A 101 1.81 9.24 9.72
CA TRP A 101 2.87 9.30 8.68
C TRP A 101 3.80 10.50 8.81
N ASP A 102 3.42 11.52 9.57
CA ASP A 102 4.28 12.67 9.81
C ASP A 102 5.46 12.30 10.69
N THR A 103 5.22 11.49 11.73
CA THR A 103 6.28 10.96 12.59
C THR A 103 7.27 10.10 11.79
N TYR A 104 6.79 9.24 10.90
CA TYR A 104 7.68 8.46 10.03
C TYR A 104 8.47 9.35 9.06
N ALA A 105 7.85 10.38 8.48
CA ALA A 105 8.54 11.34 7.62
C ALA A 105 9.61 12.14 8.37
N GLN A 106 9.36 12.51 9.63
CA GLN A 106 10.34 13.17 10.50
C GLN A 106 11.50 12.24 10.86
N LYS A 107 11.22 10.98 11.18
CA LYS A 107 12.27 9.99 11.46
C LYS A 107 13.24 9.87 10.29
N ILE A 108 12.73 9.75 9.07
CA ILE A 108 13.60 9.67 7.89
C ILE A 108 14.40 10.96 7.65
N ASN A 109 13.82 12.13 7.96
CA ASN A 109 14.50 13.43 7.92
C ASN A 109 15.78 13.42 8.75
N ASN A 110 15.66 12.88 9.96
CA ASN A 110 16.70 12.93 10.96
C ASN A 110 17.75 11.84 10.72
N ASP A 111 17.30 10.64 10.37
CA ASP A 111 18.15 9.45 10.28
C ASP A 111 18.90 9.35 8.93
N PHE A 112 18.33 9.93 7.86
CA PHE A 112 18.82 9.82 6.48
C PHE A 112 19.01 11.19 5.81
N PRO A 113 20.06 11.94 6.17
CA PRO A 113 20.40 13.17 5.47
C PRO A 113 20.68 12.86 3.98
N GLY A 114 19.95 13.52 3.08
CA GLY A 114 20.07 13.33 1.62
C GLY A 114 19.10 12.32 0.99
N MET A 115 18.23 11.66 1.77
CA MET A 115 17.17 10.80 1.23
C MET A 115 15.92 11.62 0.89
N ASN A 116 15.41 11.44 -0.34
CA ASN A 116 14.14 12.04 -0.75
C ASN A 116 12.95 11.28 -0.18
N ARG A 117 11.90 12.03 0.16
CA ARG A 117 10.70 11.50 0.82
C ARG A 117 9.45 11.73 0.00
N GLN A 118 8.64 10.69 -0.08
CA GLN A 118 7.27 10.76 -0.56
C GLN A 118 6.34 10.29 0.57
N SER A 119 6.05 11.19 1.51
CA SER A 119 4.98 11.05 2.51
C SER A 119 3.64 11.54 1.94
N SER A 120 2.53 11.17 2.57
CA SER A 120 1.18 11.69 2.26
C SER A 120 1.11 13.22 2.29
N GLN A 121 1.89 13.89 3.15
CA GLN A 121 2.00 15.36 3.13
C GLN A 121 2.69 15.87 1.86
N SER A 122 3.75 15.23 1.39
CA SER A 122 4.34 15.56 0.08
C SER A 122 3.45 15.15 -1.10
N VAL A 123 2.59 14.13 -0.95
CA VAL A 123 1.51 13.86 -1.91
C VAL A 123 0.49 15.00 -1.91
N ARG A 124 0.22 15.66 -0.77
CA ARG A 124 -0.56 16.91 -0.70
C ARG A 124 0.04 18.03 -1.56
N TRP A 125 1.37 18.11 -1.64
CA TRP A 125 2.07 19.08 -2.49
C TRP A 125 2.17 18.65 -3.96
N CYS A 126 2.35 17.36 -4.26
CA CYS A 126 2.33 16.86 -5.63
C CYS A 126 0.92 16.89 -6.25
N PHE A 127 -0.13 16.52 -5.51
CA PHE A 127 -1.51 16.63 -5.97
C PHE A 127 -1.99 18.08 -6.15
N CYS A 128 -1.30 19.05 -5.51
CA CYS A 128 -1.59 20.46 -5.69
C CYS A 128 -0.81 21.09 -6.88
N ARG A 129 0.24 20.43 -7.40
CA ARG A 129 1.14 21.04 -8.40
C ARG A 129 1.14 20.38 -9.79
N THR A 130 0.74 19.11 -9.96
CA THR A 130 0.84 18.44 -11.29
C THR A 130 -0.47 18.07 -11.97
N THR A 131 -1.64 18.37 -11.40
CA THR A 131 -2.96 18.01 -12.00
C THR A 131 -3.82 19.22 -12.40
N TRP A 132 -3.21 20.35 -12.73
CA TRP A 132 -3.95 21.57 -13.11
C TRP A 132 -4.53 21.60 -14.54
N THR A 133 -4.46 20.52 -15.33
CA THR A 133 -4.92 20.61 -16.73
C THR A 133 -5.93 19.56 -17.22
N ILE A 134 -6.24 18.46 -16.51
CA ILE A 134 -7.12 17.42 -17.11
C ILE A 134 -8.14 16.75 -16.15
N ALA A 135 -8.48 17.31 -14.98
CA ALA A 135 -9.53 16.69 -14.13
C ALA A 135 -10.29 17.68 -13.25
N GLN A 136 -11.07 18.60 -13.83
CA GLN A 136 -11.81 19.61 -13.07
C GLN A 136 -13.18 19.17 -12.48
N PRO A 137 -14.01 18.28 -13.06
CA PRO A 137 -15.35 18.08 -12.48
C PRO A 137 -15.39 17.13 -11.26
N LEU A 138 -14.62 16.04 -11.26
CA LEU A 138 -14.73 14.99 -10.25
C LEU A 138 -13.98 15.31 -8.94
N LEU A 139 -12.94 16.14 -8.99
CA LEU A 139 -12.15 16.52 -7.82
C LEU A 139 -12.83 17.59 -6.94
N CYS A 140 -13.71 18.43 -7.51
CA CYS A 140 -14.49 19.41 -6.75
C CYS A 140 -15.53 18.72 -5.84
N GLN A 141 -16.12 17.60 -6.29
CA GLN A 141 -17.00 16.78 -5.45
C GLN A 141 -16.24 16.09 -4.31
N MET A 142 -15.01 15.61 -4.52
CA MET A 142 -14.23 14.97 -3.46
C MET A 142 -13.75 15.95 -2.38
N GLN A 143 -13.41 17.19 -2.73
CA GLN A 143 -13.05 18.20 -1.73
C GLN A 143 -14.25 18.63 -0.87
N LEU A 144 -15.44 18.76 -1.47
CA LEU A 144 -16.67 19.00 -0.73
C LEU A 144 -17.02 17.82 0.18
N LEU A 145 -16.81 16.58 -0.26
CA LEU A 145 -17.02 15.39 0.58
C LEU A 145 -16.04 15.32 1.76
N VAL A 146 -14.78 15.71 1.60
CA VAL A 146 -13.81 15.76 2.71
C VAL A 146 -14.14 16.88 3.70
N GLN A 147 -14.59 18.04 3.23
CA GLN A 147 -15.06 19.13 4.10
C GLN A 147 -16.35 18.77 4.83
N GLN A 148 -17.30 18.12 4.15
CA GLN A 148 -18.53 17.59 4.75
C GLN A 148 -18.21 16.52 5.78
N TRP A 149 -17.23 15.65 5.52
CA TRP A 149 -16.81 14.62 6.46
C TRP A 149 -16.12 15.21 7.70
N ASP A 150 -15.29 16.24 7.56
CA ASP A 150 -14.68 16.95 8.70
C ASP A 150 -15.73 17.75 9.51
N TYR A 151 -16.81 18.20 8.87
CA TYR A 151 -17.96 18.82 9.55
C TYR A 151 -18.81 17.80 10.30
N ASP A 152 -19.16 16.68 9.66
CA ASP A 152 -19.97 15.61 10.24
C ASP A 152 -19.25 14.92 11.41
N LEU A 153 -17.94 14.70 11.31
CA LEU A 153 -17.14 14.17 12.43
C LEU A 153 -17.12 15.13 13.63
N LYS A 154 -17.01 16.44 13.41
CA LYS A 154 -17.08 17.43 14.50
C LYS A 154 -18.45 17.47 15.17
N GLN A 155 -19.52 17.28 14.41
CA GLN A 155 -20.90 17.18 14.95
C GLN A 155 -21.10 15.90 15.78
N ILE A 156 -20.51 14.77 15.37
CA ILE A 156 -20.62 13.49 16.08
C ILE A 156 -19.86 13.48 17.41
N PHE A 157 -18.73 14.20 17.50
CA PHE A 157 -17.86 14.21 18.68
C PHE A 157 -17.96 15.47 19.56
N ASN A 158 -18.95 16.34 19.32
CA ASN A 158 -19.19 17.51 20.17
C ASN A 158 -20.20 17.17 21.29
N PRO A 159 -19.76 17.11 22.57
CA PRO A 159 -20.62 16.73 23.70
C PRO A 159 -21.69 17.77 24.06
N GLU A 160 -21.69 18.96 23.44
CA GLU A 160 -22.58 20.07 23.80
C GLU A 160 -23.72 20.33 22.79
N THR A 161 -23.85 19.55 21.72
CA THR A 161 -24.88 19.77 20.69
C THR A 161 -26.15 18.95 20.94
N PRO A 162 -27.31 19.56 21.24
CA PRO A 162 -28.58 18.84 21.32
C PRO A 162 -28.98 18.34 19.93
N CYS A 163 -29.34 17.06 19.82
CA CYS A 163 -29.82 16.43 18.60
C CYS A 163 -31.09 17.13 18.07
N LEU A 164 -30.95 18.06 17.14
CA LEU A 164 -32.06 18.64 16.37
C LEU A 164 -31.91 18.22 14.91
N LEU A 165 -32.58 17.14 14.53
CA LEU A 165 -32.77 16.74 13.14
C LEU A 165 -34.27 16.58 12.86
N THR A 166 -34.90 17.67 12.43
CA THR A 166 -36.20 17.64 11.74
C THR A 166 -35.98 17.97 10.26
N GLY A 167 -36.16 16.99 9.38
CA GLY A 167 -36.54 17.21 7.98
C GLY A 167 -35.52 16.87 6.88
N GLN A 168 -35.86 15.82 6.09
CA GLN A 168 -35.45 15.49 4.70
C GLN A 168 -34.11 14.73 4.47
N PRO A 169 -34.01 13.89 3.40
CA PRO A 169 -34.87 12.77 3.03
C PRO A 169 -34.13 11.40 3.10
N VAL A 170 -34.93 10.34 3.13
CA VAL A 170 -34.68 8.98 3.65
C VAL A 170 -33.67 8.11 2.86
N LEU A 171 -32.86 8.65 1.94
CA LEU A 171 -31.93 7.84 1.13
C LEU A 171 -30.47 7.79 1.63
N GLN A 172 -30.08 8.60 2.61
CA GLN A 172 -28.79 8.44 3.32
C GLN A 172 -28.88 7.54 4.57
N ALA A 173 -30.09 7.16 4.99
CA ALA A 173 -30.31 6.33 6.17
C ALA A 173 -29.93 4.85 5.96
N ALA A 174 -29.90 4.37 4.71
CA ALA A 174 -29.56 2.97 4.40
C ALA A 174 -28.08 2.62 4.66
N TRP A 175 -27.16 3.59 4.58
CA TRP A 175 -25.76 3.40 4.97
C TRP A 175 -25.51 3.68 6.47
N ARG A 176 -26.41 4.43 7.13
CA ARG A 176 -26.29 4.77 8.57
C ARG A 176 -26.76 3.65 9.51
N PHE A 177 -27.62 2.73 9.09
CA PHE A 177 -28.06 1.63 9.96
C PHE A 177 -27.11 0.42 10.03
N ARG A 178 -26.19 0.26 9.06
CA ARG A 178 -25.28 -0.91 9.06
C ARG A 178 -24.01 -0.73 9.92
N LEU A 179 -23.65 0.50 10.26
CA LEU A 179 -22.51 0.79 11.15
C LEU A 179 -22.87 0.70 12.64
N LEU A 180 -24.14 0.91 13.02
CA LEU A 180 -24.59 0.76 14.41
C LEU A 180 -24.86 -0.70 14.82
N SER A 181 -25.01 -1.63 13.87
CA SER A 181 -25.21 -3.06 14.15
C SER A 181 -23.91 -3.82 14.45
N ILE A 182 -22.73 -3.25 14.19
CA ILE A 182 -21.42 -3.92 14.39
C ILE A 182 -20.79 -3.56 15.74
N MET A 183 -21.22 -2.47 16.37
CA MET A 183 -20.80 -2.10 17.72
C MET A 183 -21.80 -2.61 18.76
N GLY A 184 -21.89 -3.93 18.92
CA GLY A 184 -22.56 -4.53 20.07
C GLY A 184 -21.84 -4.16 21.37
N PRO A 185 -22.55 -4.04 22.51
CA PRO A 185 -21.94 -3.67 23.78
C PRO A 185 -20.92 -4.75 24.19
N LYS A 186 -19.67 -4.33 24.44
CA LYS A 186 -18.68 -5.18 25.11
C LYS A 186 -19.13 -5.40 26.56
N LYS A 187 -19.28 -6.66 26.96
CA LYS A 187 -19.19 -7.08 28.36
C LYS A 187 -17.74 -7.05 28.81
#